data_AF-A0A0E9WU11-F1
#
_entry.id   AF-A0A0E9WU11-F1
#
_cell.length_a   1.000
_cell.length_b   1.000
_cell.length_c   1.000
_cell.angle_alpha   90.00
_cell.angle_beta   90.00
_cell.angle_gamma   90.00
#
_symmetry.space_group_name_H-M   'P 1'
#
loop_
_entity.id
_entity.type
_entity.pdbx_description
1 polymer ?
#
loop_
_entity_poly.entity_id
_entity_poly.type
_entity_poly.pdbx_seq_one_letter_code
_entity_poly.pdbx_strand_id
1 'polypeptide(L)'
;MAVLEPTSKITTTNMPSTTQVEVRIPDFPANEERGSHTVPFAHTIYIERSDFREVMEKGYKRLTPDQPVGLRHAGYVITLQRVIKDASGKVVELEVSCTSSDVAEKPKAFIHWVSQPLQCEVRLYERLFLHKNPEDPSEVPGGFLSDVNPNSMQVIPDALVDQSVAGSKIFDKFQFERIGYFSVDPDSTKEKLVFNRTVTLKEDPGKI
;
A
#
# COMPACT_ATOMS: atom_id res chain seq x y z
N MET A 1 5.65 -5.87 1.68
CA MET A 1 4.56 -5.02 1.14
C MET A 1 3.95 -4.20 2.28
N ALA A 2 3.28 -3.07 1.99
CA ALA A 2 2.57 -2.27 3.01
C ALA A 2 1.30 -1.67 2.40
N VAL A 3 0.26 -1.48 3.21
CA VAL A 3 -1.01 -0.82 2.88
C VAL A 3 -1.17 0.38 3.80
N LEU A 4 -1.12 1.59 3.25
CA LEU A 4 -1.15 2.81 4.06
C LEU A 4 -2.56 3.23 4.41
N GLU A 5 -3.47 3.19 3.44
CA GLU A 5 -4.88 3.49 3.66
C GLU A 5 -5.69 2.25 3.37
N PRO A 6 -5.91 1.34 4.34
CA PRO A 6 -6.68 0.14 4.07
C PRO A 6 -8.11 0.52 3.66
N THR A 7 -8.51 0.11 2.44
CA THR A 7 -9.87 0.33 1.93
C THR A 7 -10.91 -0.17 2.92
N SER A 8 -10.66 -1.40 3.36
CA SER A 8 -11.62 -2.36 3.88
C SER A 8 -10.92 -3.72 3.99
N LYS A 9 -11.43 -4.58 4.85
CA LYS A 9 -11.05 -5.98 4.90
C LYS A 9 -11.45 -6.67 3.58
N ILE A 10 -10.59 -7.52 3.02
CA ILE A 10 -10.94 -8.37 1.87
C ILE A 10 -11.10 -9.79 2.38
N THR A 11 -12.25 -10.41 2.08
CA THR A 11 -12.59 -11.77 2.51
C THR A 11 -12.79 -12.66 1.29
N THR A 12 -12.04 -13.76 1.22
CA THR A 12 -12.09 -14.68 0.07
C THR A 12 -13.22 -15.69 0.22
N THR A 13 -14.22 -15.71 -0.65
CA THR A 13 -15.44 -16.53 -0.47
C THR A 13 -15.27 -18.00 -0.81
N ASN A 14 -14.30 -18.33 -1.68
CA ASN A 14 -14.09 -19.68 -2.20
C ASN A 14 -12.82 -20.36 -1.68
N MET A 15 -12.20 -19.81 -0.63
CA MET A 15 -11.06 -20.41 0.07
C MET A 15 -11.47 -20.71 1.52
N PRO A 16 -11.21 -21.92 2.05
CA PRO A 16 -11.48 -22.23 3.45
C PRO A 16 -10.81 -21.22 4.40
N SER A 17 -11.50 -20.86 5.48
CA SER A 17 -10.97 -19.90 6.47
C SER A 17 -9.69 -20.37 7.16
N THR A 18 -9.44 -21.68 7.17
CA THR A 18 -8.24 -22.33 7.71
C THR A 18 -7.08 -22.41 6.71
N THR A 19 -7.30 -22.02 5.44
CA THR A 19 -6.24 -22.08 4.43
C THR A 19 -5.25 -20.95 4.67
N GLN A 20 -3.99 -21.34 4.86
CA GLN A 20 -2.84 -20.45 4.91
C GLN A 20 -1.81 -20.97 3.90
N VAL A 21 -1.60 -20.19 2.84
CA VAL A 21 -0.60 -20.51 1.81
C VAL A 21 0.61 -19.65 2.05
N GLU A 22 1.79 -20.25 2.11
CA GLU A 22 3.04 -19.53 2.16
C GLU A 22 3.40 -19.00 0.77
N VAL A 23 3.51 -17.68 0.64
CA VAL A 23 3.89 -17.02 -0.61
C VAL A 23 5.33 -16.55 -0.48
N ARG A 24 6.23 -17.12 -1.29
CA ARG A 24 7.62 -16.68 -1.38
C ARG A 24 7.71 -15.40 -2.23
N ILE A 25 8.34 -14.36 -1.69
CA ILE A 25 8.53 -13.06 -2.35
C ILE A 25 10.04 -12.78 -2.43
N PRO A 26 10.59 -12.51 -3.63
CA PRO A 26 11.98 -12.09 -3.74
C PRO A 26 12.18 -10.69 -3.17
N ASP A 27 13.22 -10.50 -2.36
CA ASP A 27 13.54 -9.18 -1.76
C ASP A 27 13.95 -8.17 -2.83
N PHE A 28 14.62 -8.67 -3.87
CA PHE A 28 15.08 -7.89 -5.02
C PHE A 28 14.60 -8.57 -6.30
N PRO A 29 13.47 -8.14 -6.91
CA PRO A 29 12.90 -8.82 -8.07
C PRO A 29 13.81 -8.93 -9.29
N ALA A 30 14.76 -8.01 -9.45
CA ALA A 30 15.75 -8.05 -10.54
C ALA A 30 16.96 -8.96 -10.24
N ASN A 31 17.07 -9.48 -9.00
CA ASN A 31 18.16 -10.33 -8.55
C ASN A 31 17.70 -11.21 -7.37
N GLU A 32 17.02 -12.32 -7.68
CA GLU A 32 16.44 -13.23 -6.68
C GLU A 32 17.48 -13.93 -5.79
N GLU A 33 18.75 -13.99 -6.21
CA GLU A 33 19.83 -14.57 -5.40
C GLU A 33 20.13 -13.74 -4.15
N ARG A 34 19.68 -12.48 -4.11
CA ARG A 34 19.88 -11.57 -2.97
C ARG A 34 18.94 -11.79 -1.79
N GLY A 35 18.03 -12.76 -1.89
CA GLY A 35 17.16 -13.14 -0.79
C GLY A 35 15.69 -13.18 -1.16
N SER A 36 14.94 -13.79 -0.28
CA SER A 36 13.48 -13.87 -0.33
C SER A 36 12.94 -14.03 1.07
N HIS A 37 11.76 -13.51 1.31
CA HIS A 37 10.96 -13.77 2.50
C HIS A 37 9.67 -14.50 2.12
N THR A 38 9.02 -15.07 3.12
CA THR A 38 7.73 -15.73 2.96
C THR A 38 6.67 -14.93 3.70
N VAL A 39 5.52 -14.75 3.06
CA VAL A 39 4.36 -14.06 3.63
C VAL A 39 3.14 -14.97 3.64
N PRO A 40 2.30 -14.94 4.67
CA PRO A 40 1.12 -15.79 4.72
C PRO A 40 0.01 -15.21 3.86
N PHE A 41 -0.51 -15.96 2.88
CA PHE A 41 -1.77 -15.67 2.21
C PHE A 41 -2.90 -16.40 2.94
N ALA A 42 -3.70 -15.65 3.71
CA ALA A 42 -4.82 -16.16 4.48
C ALA A 42 -6.17 -15.77 3.83
N HIS A 43 -7.25 -16.30 4.38
CA HIS A 43 -8.63 -15.99 3.97
C HIS A 43 -8.99 -14.49 4.05
N THR A 44 -8.27 -13.73 4.88
CA THR A 44 -8.42 -12.28 4.99
C THR A 44 -7.13 -11.57 4.59
N ILE A 45 -7.26 -10.64 3.64
CA ILE A 45 -6.17 -9.77 3.19
C ILE A 45 -6.61 -8.30 3.23
N TYR A 46 -5.66 -7.39 3.07
CA TYR A 46 -5.89 -5.96 2.99
C TYR A 46 -5.22 -5.39 1.74
N ILE A 47 -5.86 -4.40 1.13
CA ILE A 47 -5.39 -3.66 -0.05
C ILE A 47 -5.60 -2.15 0.15
N GLU A 48 -4.88 -1.35 -0.63
CA GLU A 48 -5.04 0.11 -0.61
C GLU A 48 -6.44 0.55 -1.00
N ARG A 49 -6.91 1.61 -0.33
CA ARG A 49 -8.20 2.23 -0.60
C ARG A 49 -8.35 2.64 -2.05
N SER A 50 -7.26 3.11 -2.64
CA SER A 50 -7.22 3.55 -4.03
C SER A 50 -7.27 2.41 -5.07
N ASP A 51 -7.15 1.15 -4.64
CA ASP A 51 -7.15 -0.03 -5.52
C ASP A 51 -8.51 -0.70 -5.67
N PHE A 52 -9.55 -0.15 -5.05
CA PHE A 52 -10.95 -0.46 -5.35
C PHE A 52 -11.75 0.77 -5.72
N ARG A 53 -12.62 0.65 -6.73
CA ARG A 53 -13.65 1.64 -7.06
C ARG A 53 -14.96 0.95 -7.42
N GLU A 54 -16.07 1.49 -6.91
CA GLU A 54 -17.42 1.02 -7.27
C GLU A 54 -17.80 1.43 -8.70
N VAL A 55 -17.29 2.57 -9.17
CA VAL A 55 -17.55 3.08 -10.51
C VAL A 55 -16.26 3.01 -11.32
N MET A 56 -16.34 2.33 -12.46
CA MET A 56 -15.23 2.23 -13.40
C MET A 56 -15.01 3.58 -14.10
N GLU A 57 -13.76 4.05 -14.07
CA GLU A 57 -13.32 5.25 -14.78
C GLU A 57 -12.35 4.88 -15.90
N LYS A 58 -12.34 5.65 -16.99
CA LYS A 58 -11.41 5.44 -18.10
C LYS A 58 -9.97 5.52 -17.59
N GLY A 59 -9.17 4.49 -17.88
CA GLY A 59 -7.78 4.41 -17.45
C GLY A 59 -7.56 3.72 -16.09
N TYR A 60 -8.62 3.48 -15.30
CA TYR A 60 -8.51 2.72 -14.06
C TYR A 60 -8.32 1.21 -14.34
N LYS A 61 -7.28 0.60 -13.78
CA LYS A 61 -6.88 -0.79 -14.07
C LYS A 61 -6.96 -1.74 -12.87
N ARG A 62 -7.38 -1.25 -11.70
CA ARG A 62 -7.46 -2.04 -10.45
C ARG A 62 -8.89 -2.57 -10.24
N LEU A 63 -9.23 -2.99 -9.02
CA LEU A 63 -10.46 -3.74 -8.76
C LEU A 63 -11.71 -2.86 -8.91
N THR A 64 -12.68 -3.35 -9.68
CA THR A 64 -14.04 -2.78 -9.76
C THR A 64 -15.05 -3.93 -9.81
N PRO A 65 -16.37 -3.67 -9.68
CA PRO A 65 -17.38 -4.72 -9.85
C PRO A 65 -17.23 -5.54 -11.15
N ASP A 66 -16.85 -4.89 -12.25
CA ASP A 66 -16.75 -5.52 -13.57
C ASP A 66 -15.31 -5.83 -14.00
N GLN A 67 -14.32 -5.64 -13.11
CA GLN A 67 -12.90 -5.78 -13.46
C GLN A 67 -12.11 -6.47 -12.36
N PRO A 68 -11.57 -7.67 -12.62
CA PRO A 68 -10.70 -8.35 -11.68
C PRO A 68 -9.30 -7.70 -11.61
N VAL A 69 -8.57 -8.00 -10.54
CA VAL A 69 -7.19 -7.54 -10.34
C VAL A 69 -6.32 -8.68 -9.86
N GLY A 70 -5.05 -8.70 -10.29
CA GLY A 70 -4.07 -9.66 -9.82
C GLY A 70 -3.48 -9.24 -8.47
N LEU A 71 -3.15 -10.21 -7.63
CA LEU A 71 -2.39 -9.98 -6.40
C LEU A 71 -0.91 -10.26 -6.67
N ARG A 72 -0.02 -9.29 -6.43
CA ARG A 72 1.42 -9.46 -6.67
C ARG A 72 1.95 -10.65 -5.87
N HIS A 73 2.76 -11.48 -6.53
CA HIS A 73 3.42 -12.68 -5.98
C HIS A 73 2.51 -13.81 -5.51
N ALA A 74 1.24 -13.55 -5.19
CA ALA A 74 0.33 -14.54 -4.61
C ALA A 74 -0.09 -15.67 -5.57
N GLY A 75 0.06 -15.47 -6.89
CA GLY A 75 -0.42 -16.43 -7.89
C GLY A 75 -1.95 -16.47 -8.01
N TYR A 76 -2.65 -15.41 -7.57
CA TYR A 76 -4.11 -15.32 -7.63
C TYR A 76 -4.61 -14.04 -8.31
N VAL A 77 -5.74 -14.16 -8.97
CA VAL A 77 -6.57 -13.05 -9.48
C VAL A 77 -7.86 -13.02 -8.66
N ILE A 78 -8.21 -11.83 -8.14
CA ILE A 78 -9.43 -11.64 -7.35
C ILE A 78 -10.51 -10.95 -8.17
N THR A 79 -11.76 -11.39 -7.99
CA THR A 79 -12.96 -10.83 -8.61
C THR A 79 -13.95 -10.46 -7.51
N LEU A 80 -14.50 -9.25 -7.58
CA LEU A 80 -15.49 -8.77 -6.61
C LEU A 80 -16.77 -9.61 -6.68
N GLN A 81 -17.27 -10.02 -5.52
CA GLN A 81 -18.56 -10.70 -5.38
C GLN A 81 -19.56 -9.79 -4.66
N ARG A 82 -19.12 -9.11 -3.61
CA ARG A 82 -20.00 -8.24 -2.80
C ARG A 82 -19.23 -7.08 -2.19
N VAL A 83 -19.89 -5.93 -2.13
CA VAL A 83 -19.45 -4.75 -1.37
C VAL A 83 -20.27 -4.65 -0.09
N ILE A 84 -19.61 -4.64 1.05
CA ILE A 84 -20.25 -4.46 2.35
C ILE A 84 -19.96 -3.05 2.83
N LYS A 85 -21.01 -2.33 3.20
CA LYS A 85 -20.96 -0.93 3.65
C LYS A 85 -21.51 -0.81 5.06
N ASP A 86 -20.99 0.14 5.82
CA ASP A 86 -21.56 0.53 7.10
C ASP A 86 -22.81 1.42 6.93
N ALA A 87 -23.39 1.83 8.06
CA ALA A 87 -24.58 2.69 8.07
C ALA A 87 -24.36 4.08 7.44
N SER A 88 -23.11 4.53 7.31
CA SER A 88 -22.76 5.80 6.65
C SER A 88 -22.56 5.64 5.13
N GLY A 89 -22.64 4.41 4.61
CA GLY A 89 -22.37 4.10 3.21
C GLY A 89 -20.87 3.95 2.88
N LYS A 90 -19.99 3.96 3.89
CA LYS A 90 -18.56 3.71 3.70
C LYS A 90 -18.34 2.22 3.49
N VAL A 91 -17.53 1.86 2.49
CA VAL A 91 -17.10 0.49 2.26
C VAL A 91 -16.24 0.04 3.44
N VAL A 92 -16.59 -1.10 4.05
CA VAL A 92 -15.89 -1.68 5.21
C VAL A 92 -15.34 -3.07 4.94
N GLU A 93 -15.93 -3.81 3.99
CA GLU A 93 -15.47 -5.13 3.59
C GLU A 93 -15.80 -5.40 2.11
N LEU A 94 -14.89 -6.08 1.40
CA LEU A 94 -15.16 -6.63 0.08
C LEU A 94 -15.06 -8.15 0.15
N GLU A 95 -16.11 -8.82 -0.30
CA GLU A 95 -16.07 -10.27 -0.53
C GLU A 95 -15.62 -10.51 -1.98
N VAL A 96 -14.61 -11.35 -2.15
CA VAL A 96 -13.99 -11.64 -3.45
C VAL A 96 -13.85 -13.14 -3.66
N SER A 97 -13.90 -13.59 -4.91
CA SER A 97 -13.48 -14.93 -5.28
C SER A 97 -12.03 -14.91 -5.76
N CYS A 98 -11.21 -15.87 -5.35
CA CYS A 98 -9.84 -16.06 -5.83
C CYS A 98 -9.78 -17.12 -6.92
N THR A 99 -9.15 -16.81 -8.05
CA THR A 99 -8.86 -17.78 -9.11
C THR A 99 -7.35 -17.87 -9.29
N SER A 100 -6.80 -19.07 -9.46
CA SER A 100 -5.37 -19.24 -9.77
C SER A 100 -5.02 -18.45 -11.04
N SER A 101 -3.90 -17.73 -11.02
CA SER A 101 -3.40 -16.98 -12.17
C SER A 101 -3.09 -17.85 -13.39
N ASP A 102 -2.92 -19.16 -13.21
CA ASP A 102 -2.71 -20.11 -14.32
C ASP A 102 -4.00 -20.39 -15.11
N VAL A 103 -5.15 -20.15 -14.50
CA VAL A 103 -6.48 -20.41 -15.08
C VAL A 103 -7.22 -19.11 -15.40
N ALA A 104 -7.01 -18.07 -14.60
CA ALA A 104 -7.69 -16.80 -14.76
C ALA A 104 -7.27 -16.07 -16.04
N GLU A 105 -8.19 -15.30 -16.62
CA GLU A 105 -7.83 -14.32 -17.63
C GLU A 105 -6.84 -13.30 -17.07
N LYS A 106 -5.83 -12.93 -17.87
CA LYS A 106 -4.78 -12.02 -17.45
C LYS A 106 -5.38 -10.66 -17.03
N PRO A 107 -5.22 -10.23 -15.77
CA PRO A 107 -5.80 -8.98 -15.30
C PRO A 107 -5.08 -7.76 -15.88
N LYS A 108 -5.74 -6.61 -15.87
CA LYS A 108 -5.17 -5.35 -16.40
C LYS A 108 -4.06 -4.77 -15.52
N ALA A 109 -4.02 -5.12 -14.23
CA ALA A 109 -2.99 -4.72 -13.29
C ALA A 109 -2.82 -5.76 -12.18
N PHE A 110 -1.68 -5.65 -11.48
CA PHE A 110 -1.42 -6.35 -10.24
C PHE A 110 -1.21 -5.32 -9.12
N ILE A 111 -1.84 -5.55 -7.97
CA ILE A 111 -1.76 -4.69 -6.78
C ILE A 111 -1.01 -5.39 -5.66
N HIS A 112 -0.41 -4.60 -4.77
CA HIS A 112 0.13 -5.13 -3.52
C HIS A 112 -0.99 -5.39 -2.52
N TRP A 113 -0.70 -6.24 -1.55
CA TRP A 113 -1.61 -6.65 -0.51
C TRP A 113 -0.81 -7.01 0.74
N VAL A 114 -1.48 -7.11 1.87
CA VAL A 114 -0.91 -7.67 3.10
C VAL A 114 -1.92 -8.59 3.77
N SER A 115 -1.43 -9.55 4.54
CA SER A 115 -2.24 -10.56 5.23
C SER A 115 -1.59 -10.87 6.56
N GLN A 116 -2.41 -11.09 7.58
CA GLN A 116 -1.99 -11.11 8.98
C GLN A 116 -0.99 -9.97 9.30
N PRO A 117 -1.26 -8.72 8.89
CA PRO A 117 -0.25 -7.66 8.91
C PRO A 117 0.13 -7.23 10.33
N LEU A 118 1.30 -6.59 10.44
CA LEU A 118 1.65 -5.76 11.58
C LEU A 118 1.08 -4.36 11.39
N GLN A 119 0.62 -3.73 12.46
CA GLN A 119 0.23 -2.33 12.45
C GLN A 119 1.47 -1.44 12.67
N CYS A 120 1.59 -0.35 11.92
CA CYS A 120 2.68 0.60 12.04
C CYS A 120 2.24 2.04 11.77
N GLU A 121 3.04 2.98 12.25
CA GLU A 121 2.92 4.39 11.87
C GLU A 121 3.76 4.65 10.62
N VAL A 122 3.19 5.38 9.66
CA VAL A 122 3.89 5.82 8.46
C VAL A 122 3.82 7.34 8.36
N ARG A 123 4.97 8.00 8.21
CA ARG A 123 5.11 9.44 8.03
C ARG A 123 5.42 9.74 6.58
N LEU A 124 4.48 10.40 5.91
CA LEU A 124 4.62 10.84 4.53
C LEU A 124 5.11 12.28 4.52
N TYR A 125 6.30 12.50 3.99
CA TYR A 125 6.88 13.83 3.84
C TYR A 125 6.65 14.40 2.45
N GLU A 126 6.42 15.70 2.40
CA GLU A 126 6.41 16.57 1.22
C GLU A 126 7.37 17.74 1.43
N ARG A 127 7.49 18.63 0.44
CA ARG A 127 8.32 19.84 0.59
C ARG A 127 7.84 20.67 1.79
N LEU A 128 8.79 21.12 2.61
CA LEU A 128 8.52 21.96 3.78
C LEU A 128 7.98 23.35 3.40
N PHE A 129 8.43 23.88 2.27
CA PHE A 129 8.04 25.21 1.78
C PHE A 129 7.25 25.08 0.48
N LEU A 130 6.29 25.99 0.26
CA LEU A 130 5.46 26.01 -0.93
C LEU A 130 6.24 26.58 -2.13
N HIS A 131 7.09 27.58 -1.89
CA HIS A 131 7.90 28.22 -2.93
C HIS A 131 9.30 27.62 -3.02
N LYS A 132 9.96 27.85 -4.17
CA LYS A 132 11.32 27.39 -4.42
C LYS A 132 12.34 28.22 -3.64
N ASN A 133 12.08 29.52 -3.49
CA ASN A 133 12.94 30.46 -2.79
C ASN A 133 12.18 31.10 -1.60
N PRO A 134 11.93 30.37 -0.50
CA PRO A 134 11.08 30.83 0.60
C PRO A 134 11.64 32.05 1.36
N GLU A 135 12.95 32.33 1.22
CA GLU A 135 13.60 33.51 1.81
C GLU A 135 13.54 34.76 0.91
N ASP A 136 13.12 34.62 -0.35
CA ASP A 136 13.01 35.77 -1.27
C ASP A 136 11.77 36.61 -0.89
N PRO A 137 11.95 37.87 -0.44
CA PRO A 137 10.82 38.73 -0.06
C PRO A 137 9.89 39.08 -1.23
N SER A 138 10.33 38.87 -2.47
CA SER A 138 9.50 39.06 -3.66
C SER A 138 8.56 37.88 -3.93
N GLU A 139 8.97 36.65 -3.60
CA GLU A 139 8.12 35.45 -3.65
C GLU A 139 7.28 35.32 -2.38
N VAL A 140 7.87 35.59 -1.22
CA VAL A 140 7.25 35.45 0.10
C VAL A 140 7.35 36.75 0.91
N PRO A 141 6.50 37.75 0.63
CA PRO A 141 6.53 39.04 1.32
C PRO A 141 6.28 38.95 2.83
N GLY A 142 5.58 37.89 3.28
CA GLY A 142 5.32 37.62 4.70
C GLY A 142 6.48 36.97 5.45
N GLY A 143 7.61 36.72 4.78
CA GLY A 143 8.76 35.98 5.31
C GLY A 143 8.57 34.46 5.29
N PHE A 144 9.68 33.71 5.31
CA PHE A 144 9.69 32.27 5.06
C PHE A 144 8.77 31.42 5.95
N LEU A 145 8.48 31.86 7.19
CA LEU A 145 7.56 31.14 8.08
C LEU A 145 6.12 31.15 7.58
N SER A 146 5.73 32.17 6.81
CA SER A 146 4.41 32.21 6.16
C SER A 146 4.32 31.26 4.96
N ASP A 147 5.44 30.70 4.52
CA ASP A 147 5.54 29.79 3.37
C ASP A 147 5.61 28.30 3.75
N VAL A 148 5.53 27.98 5.05
CA VAL A 148 5.54 26.59 5.51
C VAL A 148 4.32 25.86 4.97
N ASN A 149 4.55 24.76 4.27
CA ASN A 149 3.51 23.90 3.74
C ASN A 149 2.85 23.14 4.91
N PRO A 150 1.56 23.37 5.21
CA PRO A 150 0.87 22.67 6.30
C PRO A 150 0.73 21.16 6.02
N ASN A 151 0.88 20.74 4.76
CA ASN A 151 0.84 19.34 4.33
C ASN A 151 2.25 18.75 4.14
N SER A 152 3.31 19.39 4.66
CA SER A 152 4.69 18.89 4.54
C SER A 152 4.90 17.54 5.24
N MET A 153 4.02 17.19 6.18
CA MET A 153 4.02 15.91 6.87
C MET A 153 2.59 15.42 7.10
N GLN A 154 2.29 14.22 6.63
CA GLN A 154 1.06 13.50 6.95
C GLN A 154 1.42 12.23 7.72
N VAL A 155 0.81 12.06 8.90
CA VAL A 155 0.98 10.87 9.73
C VAL A 155 -0.17 9.91 9.48
N ILE A 156 0.16 8.66 9.18
CA ILE A 156 -0.77 7.54 9.02
C ILE A 156 -0.52 6.59 10.19
N PRO A 157 -1.32 6.65 11.27
CA PRO A 157 -1.04 5.92 12.50
C PRO A 157 -1.33 4.41 12.42
N ASP A 158 -2.22 4.00 11.51
CA ASP A 158 -2.79 2.66 11.44
C ASP A 158 -2.48 1.98 10.09
N ALA A 159 -1.30 2.24 9.52
CA ALA A 159 -0.85 1.55 8.32
C ALA A 159 -0.59 0.07 8.64
N LEU A 160 -0.70 -0.78 7.61
CA LEU A 160 -0.53 -2.22 7.71
C LEU A 160 0.70 -2.63 6.92
N VAL A 161 1.63 -3.35 7.53
CA VAL A 161 2.86 -3.82 6.87
C VAL A 161 3.01 -5.33 6.98
N ASP A 162 3.67 -5.90 6.00
CA ASP A 162 3.99 -7.32 5.98
C ASP A 162 4.80 -7.77 7.20
N GLN A 163 4.60 -9.02 7.66
CA GLN A 163 5.29 -9.55 8.84
C GLN A 163 6.81 -9.65 8.68
N SER A 164 7.35 -9.68 7.45
CA SER A 164 8.79 -9.75 7.19
C SER A 164 9.58 -8.58 7.77
N VAL A 165 8.94 -7.44 8.03
CA VAL A 165 9.62 -6.29 8.67
C VAL A 165 9.66 -6.39 10.19
N ALA A 166 9.12 -7.46 10.79
CA ALA A 166 9.24 -7.72 12.21
C ALA A 166 10.71 -7.74 12.64
N GLY A 167 11.06 -6.95 13.65
CA GLY A 167 12.44 -6.88 14.15
C GLY A 167 13.40 -6.08 13.27
N SER A 168 12.89 -5.30 12.30
CA SER A 168 13.71 -4.34 11.55
C SER A 168 14.44 -3.38 12.48
N LYS A 169 15.67 -3.03 12.14
CA LYS A 169 16.51 -2.11 12.90
C LYS A 169 16.25 -0.67 12.47
N ILE A 170 16.53 0.26 13.37
CA ILE A 170 16.51 1.69 13.06
C ILE A 170 17.41 1.93 11.83
N PHE A 171 16.90 2.71 10.86
CA PHE A 171 17.50 3.00 9.56
C PHE A 171 17.52 1.85 8.54
N ASP A 172 16.91 0.70 8.81
CA ASP A 172 16.66 -0.29 7.77
C ASP A 172 15.74 0.31 6.69
N LYS A 173 16.01 -0.03 5.43
CA LYS A 173 15.41 0.60 4.26
C LYS A 173 14.64 -0.42 3.46
N PHE A 174 13.44 -0.03 3.06
CA PHE A 174 12.52 -0.88 2.32
C PHE A 174 11.94 -0.13 1.13
N GLN A 175 11.62 -0.87 0.08
CA GLN A 175 10.69 -0.39 -0.93
C GLN A 175 9.30 -0.93 -0.56
N PHE A 176 8.39 -0.04 -0.18
CA PHE A 176 6.98 -0.40 -0.11
C PHE A 176 6.45 -0.39 -1.54
N GLU A 177 6.18 -1.58 -2.07
CA GLU A 177 5.80 -1.77 -3.46
C GLU A 177 4.66 -0.84 -3.88
N ARG A 178 4.79 -0.23 -5.06
CA ARG A 178 3.85 0.75 -5.64
C ARG A 178 3.67 2.07 -4.86
N ILE A 179 4.33 2.22 -3.71
CA ILE A 179 4.19 3.42 -2.87
C ILE A 179 5.47 4.27 -2.91
N GLY A 180 6.61 3.71 -2.49
CA GLY A 180 7.81 4.52 -2.29
C GLY A 180 8.94 3.77 -1.59
N TYR A 181 9.99 4.50 -1.27
CA TYR A 181 11.09 4.03 -0.44
C TYR A 181 10.93 4.59 0.97
N PHE A 182 11.11 3.72 1.96
CA PHE A 182 10.87 3.99 3.37
C PHE A 182 12.07 3.57 4.21
N SER A 183 12.24 4.22 5.35
CA SER A 183 13.23 3.87 6.36
C SER A 183 12.57 3.74 7.73
N VAL A 184 13.04 2.80 8.54
CA VAL A 184 12.64 2.71 9.95
C VAL A 184 13.14 3.94 10.69
N ASP A 185 12.23 4.65 11.35
CA ASP A 185 12.49 5.86 12.12
C ASP A 185 13.02 5.52 13.54
N PRO A 186 13.90 6.34 14.14
CA PRO A 186 14.37 6.17 15.51
C PRO A 186 13.29 6.13 16.60
N ASP A 187 12.11 6.67 16.35
CA ASP A 187 10.95 6.58 17.26
C ASP A 187 10.34 5.16 17.29
N SER A 188 10.83 4.24 16.45
CA SER A 188 10.42 2.84 16.49
C SER A 188 10.83 2.15 17.78
N THR A 189 9.90 1.38 18.33
CA THR A 189 10.09 0.56 19.54
C THR A 189 9.78 -0.91 19.19
N LYS A 190 9.90 -1.80 20.18
CA LYS A 190 9.54 -3.22 19.97
C LYS A 190 8.04 -3.41 19.73
N GLU A 191 7.23 -2.51 20.27
CA GLU A 191 5.77 -2.55 20.24
C GLU A 191 5.19 -1.70 19.10
N LYS A 192 5.94 -0.72 18.60
CA LYS A 192 5.48 0.22 17.56
C LYS A 192 6.56 0.44 16.51
N LEU A 193 6.31 0.01 15.29
CA LEU A 193 7.14 0.35 14.14
C LEU A 193 6.73 1.70 13.56
N VAL A 194 7.71 2.54 13.24
CA VAL A 194 7.52 3.84 12.60
C VAL A 194 8.37 3.89 11.34
N PHE A 195 7.75 4.24 10.22
CA PHE A 195 8.44 4.35 8.94
C PHE A 195 8.30 5.76 8.35
N ASN A 196 9.41 6.30 7.85
CA ASN A 196 9.43 7.57 7.11
C ASN A 196 9.52 7.31 5.62
N ARG A 197 8.67 7.96 4.82
CA ARG A 197 8.83 7.96 3.37
C ARG A 197 10.04 8.83 2.99
N THR A 198 11.10 8.19 2.52
CA THR A 198 12.32 8.84 2.06
C THR A 198 12.11 9.52 0.72
N VAL A 199 11.48 8.82 -0.24
CA VAL A 199 11.18 9.34 -1.58
C VAL A 199 10.07 8.53 -2.23
N THR A 200 9.25 9.16 -3.07
CA THR A 200 8.23 8.50 -3.88
C THR A 200 8.85 7.66 -4.99
N LEU A 201 8.10 6.69 -5.53
CA LEU A 201 8.49 6.07 -6.79
C LEU A 201 8.37 7.10 -7.91
N LYS A 202 9.22 6.97 -8.94
CA LYS A 202 9.08 7.82 -10.14
C LYS A 202 7.70 7.60 -10.75
N GLU A 203 6.90 8.65 -10.80
CA GLU A 203 5.72 8.70 -11.66
C GLU A 203 6.19 8.94 -13.10
N ASP A 204 5.67 8.14 -14.02
CA ASP A 204 5.91 8.32 -15.45
C ASP A 204 5.04 9.51 -15.91
N PRO A 205 5.62 10.65 -16.32
CA PRO A 205 4.86 11.87 -16.62
C PRO A 205 3.83 11.70 -17.74
N GLY A 206 3.94 10.65 -18.56
CA GLY A 206 3.03 10.34 -19.65
C GLY A 206 1.79 9.50 -19.26
N LYS A 207 1.54 9.26 -17.97
CA LYS A 207 0.42 8.42 -17.49
C LYS A 207 -0.58 9.12 -16.56
N ILE A 208 -0.59 10.45 -16.57
CA ILE A 208 -1.66 11.26 -15.95
C ILE A 208 -2.84 11.37 -16.92
#